data_AF-A0A1W1D5D5-F1
#
_entry.id   AF-A0A1W1D5D5-F1
#
_cell.length_a   1.000
_cell.length_b   1.000
_cell.length_c   1.000
_cell.angle_alpha   90.00
_cell.angle_beta   90.00
_cell.angle_gamma   90.00
#
_symmetry.space_group_name_H-M   'P 1'
#
loop_
_entity.id
_entity.type
_entity.pdbx_description
1 polymer ?
#
loop_
_entity_poly.entity_id
_entity_poly.type
_entity_poly.pdbx_seq_one_letter_code
_entity_poly.pdbx_strand_id
1 'polypeptide(L)'
;MDLKDIIISTLAEMEEEVVEEVVKEEQKPPKQEIQIEENIKKIEKHLEEDKKQKEDNVVSDFDKESEIRYLSSLRERFLVLFEGFQSPQNNNIEAKLDLTLNFLEYVLATLDTRIEMLKKGKKE
;
A
#
# COMPACT_ATOMS: atom_id res chain seq x y z
N MET A 1 5.49 9.08 -38.87
CA MET A 1 4.96 7.92 -38.14
C MET A 1 4.52 8.42 -36.80
N ASP A 2 3.23 8.28 -36.50
CA ASP A 2 2.70 8.68 -35.21
C ASP A 2 3.10 7.64 -34.15
N LEU A 3 3.33 8.07 -32.91
CA LEU A 3 3.77 7.20 -31.81
C LEU A 3 2.85 5.98 -31.63
N LYS A 4 1.56 6.17 -31.95
CA LYS A 4 0.53 5.13 -31.91
C LYS A 4 0.82 3.99 -32.89
N ASP A 5 1.32 4.30 -34.08
CA ASP A 5 1.61 3.30 -35.11
C ASP A 5 2.83 2.46 -34.77
N ILE A 6 3.82 3.08 -34.10
CA ILE A 6 5.02 2.40 -33.60
C ILE A 6 4.64 1.38 -32.52
N ILE A 7 3.82 1.79 -31.55
CA ILE A 7 3.37 0.91 -30.45
C ILE A 7 2.53 -0.27 -30.97
N ILE A 8 1.64 -0.03 -31.94
CA ILE A 8 0.83 -1.11 -32.54
C ILE A 8 1.71 -2.09 -33.31
N SER A 9 2.73 -1.61 -34.03
CA SER A 9 3.69 -2.48 -34.70
C SER A 9 4.47 -3.35 -33.73
N THR A 10 4.91 -2.81 -32.59
CA THR A 10 5.65 -3.59 -31.57
C THR A 10 4.76 -4.61 -30.88
N LEU A 11 3.49 -4.27 -30.61
CA LEU A 11 2.52 -5.21 -30.04
C LEU A 11 2.20 -6.36 -31.00
N ALA A 12 2.06 -6.07 -32.30
CA ALA A 12 1.82 -7.09 -33.32
C ALA A 12 3.02 -8.04 -33.49
N GLU A 13 4.24 -7.51 -33.45
CA GLU A 13 5.48 -8.29 -33.56
C GLU A 13 5.66 -9.24 -32.35
N MET A 14 5.25 -8.82 -31.14
CA MET A 14 5.24 -9.68 -29.95
C MET A 14 4.13 -10.74 -29.97
N GLU A 15 3.00 -10.50 -30.63
CA GLU A 15 1.95 -11.52 -30.79
C GLU A 15 2.35 -12.59 -31.81
N GLU A 16 3.07 -12.23 -32.88
CA GLU A 16 3.55 -13.18 -33.90
C GLU A 16 4.60 -14.17 -33.35
N GLU A 17 5.46 -13.77 -32.40
CA GLU A 17 6.43 -14.66 -31.77
C GLU A 17 5.79 -15.80 -30.93
N VAL A 18 4.54 -15.65 -30.50
CA VAL A 18 3.82 -16.66 -29.69
C VAL A 18 3.21 -17.78 -30.56
N VAL A 19 3.09 -17.57 -31.88
CA VAL A 19 2.32 -18.47 -32.76
C VAL A 19 3.18 -19.53 -33.46
N GLU A 20 4.51 -19.38 -33.51
CA GLU A 20 5.38 -20.29 -34.28
C GLU A 20 5.72 -21.61 -33.57
N GLU A 21 5.53 -21.76 -32.26
CA GLU A 21 5.84 -23.03 -31.57
C GLU A 21 4.67 -24.04 -31.55
N VAL A 22 3.45 -23.69 -32.01
CA VAL A 22 2.28 -24.56 -31.89
C VAL A 22 1.54 -24.78 -33.21
N VAL A 23 2.26 -25.05 -34.30
CA VAL A 23 1.66 -25.64 -35.51
C VAL A 23 2.55 -26.75 -36.06
N LYS A 24 2.48 -27.94 -35.45
CA LYS A 24 2.55 -29.20 -36.20
C LYS A 24 1.45 -30.16 -35.74
N GLU A 25 0.54 -30.37 -36.69
CA GLU A 25 -0.29 -31.55 -36.93
C GLU A 25 -1.63 -31.68 -36.17
N GLU A 26 -2.67 -31.31 -36.92
CA GLU A 26 -4.06 -31.71 -36.79
C GLU A 26 -4.25 -33.24 -36.88
N GLN A 27 -5.04 -33.82 -35.96
CA GLN A 27 -6.16 -34.76 -36.25
C GLN A 27 -6.93 -35.14 -34.95
N LYS A 28 -8.25 -34.89 -34.93
CA LYS A 28 -9.27 -35.20 -33.87
C LYS A 28 -9.73 -36.68 -33.89
N PRO A 29 -10.62 -37.18 -32.99
CA PRO A 29 -10.72 -37.19 -31.51
C PRO A 29 -11.03 -38.66 -31.03
N PRO A 30 -11.68 -39.03 -29.88
CA PRO A 30 -12.05 -38.32 -28.64
C PRO A 30 -11.70 -39.10 -27.33
N LYS A 31 -11.15 -38.44 -26.30
CA LYS A 31 -11.25 -38.89 -24.89
C LYS A 31 -11.25 -37.67 -23.94
N GLN A 32 -12.27 -36.83 -24.08
CA GLN A 32 -12.52 -35.70 -23.19
C GLN A 32 -13.55 -36.13 -22.15
N GLU A 33 -13.09 -36.54 -20.96
CA GLU A 33 -13.97 -36.59 -19.77
C GLU A 33 -13.16 -36.70 -18.46
N ILE A 34 -11.92 -37.23 -18.50
CA ILE A 34 -11.16 -37.53 -17.28
C ILE A 34 -10.25 -36.36 -16.81
N GLN A 35 -10.00 -35.33 -17.63
CA GLN A 35 -9.04 -34.26 -17.29
C GLN A 35 -9.68 -32.94 -16.80
N ILE A 36 -11.00 -32.85 -16.72
CA ILE A 36 -11.68 -31.61 -16.31
C ILE A 36 -11.75 -31.53 -14.77
N GLU A 37 -12.00 -32.64 -14.08
CA GLU A 37 -12.14 -32.66 -12.62
C GLU A 37 -10.84 -32.35 -11.85
N GLU A 38 -9.69 -32.80 -12.36
CA GLU A 38 -8.39 -32.48 -11.73
C GLU A 38 -8.00 -31.01 -11.91
N ASN A 39 -8.42 -30.38 -13.01
CA ASN A 39 -8.14 -28.98 -13.28
C ASN A 39 -9.08 -28.04 -12.51
N ILE A 40 -10.34 -28.42 -12.29
CA ILE A 40 -11.27 -27.67 -11.41
C ILE A 40 -10.77 -27.68 -9.98
N LYS A 41 -10.32 -28.84 -9.45
CA LYS A 41 -9.73 -28.93 -8.10
C LYS A 41 -8.46 -28.10 -7.92
N LYS A 42 -7.64 -27.93 -8.98
CA LYS A 42 -6.45 -27.08 -8.95
C LYS A 42 -6.80 -25.58 -8.98
N ILE A 43 -7.83 -25.21 -9.74
CA ILE A 43 -8.33 -23.83 -9.81
C ILE A 43 -9.01 -23.43 -8.50
N GLU A 44 -9.83 -24.29 -7.91
CA GLU A 44 -10.46 -24.06 -6.60
C GLU A 44 -9.41 -23.85 -5.50
N LYS A 45 -8.32 -24.64 -5.53
CA LYS A 45 -7.24 -24.52 -4.55
C LYS A 45 -6.42 -23.22 -4.70
N HIS A 46 -6.19 -22.74 -5.92
CA HIS A 46 -5.55 -21.43 -6.15
C HIS A 46 -6.48 -20.25 -5.81
N LEU A 47 -7.79 -20.38 -6.06
CA LEU A 47 -8.76 -19.32 -5.76
C LEU A 47 -9.01 -19.15 -4.26
N GLU A 48 -8.85 -20.21 -3.46
CA GLU A 48 -8.88 -20.14 -1.99
C GLU A 48 -7.58 -19.56 -1.40
N GLU A 49 -6.42 -19.83 -2.00
CA GLU A 49 -5.13 -19.27 -1.56
C GLU A 49 -5.04 -17.74 -1.82
N ASP A 50 -5.62 -17.25 -2.93
CA ASP A 50 -5.69 -15.81 -3.24
C ASP A 50 -6.70 -15.02 -2.39
N LYS A 51 -7.74 -15.67 -1.85
CA LYS A 51 -8.68 -15.03 -0.91
C LYS A 51 -8.10 -14.90 0.49
N LYS A 52 -7.26 -15.86 0.91
CA LYS A 52 -6.63 -15.84 2.24
C LYS A 52 -5.50 -14.81 2.37
N GLN A 53 -4.83 -14.46 1.27
CA GLN A 53 -3.77 -13.43 1.27
C GLN A 53 -4.28 -11.98 1.22
N LYS A 54 -5.55 -11.77 0.83
CA LYS A 54 -6.16 -10.43 0.78
C LYS A 54 -6.75 -9.98 2.11
N GLU A 55 -7.21 -10.89 2.96
CA GLU A 55 -7.80 -10.50 4.25
C GLU A 55 -6.73 -10.07 5.27
N ASP A 56 -5.55 -10.71 5.28
CA ASP A 56 -4.45 -10.33 6.19
C ASP A 56 -3.71 -9.04 5.77
N ASN A 57 -3.70 -8.68 4.48
CA ASN A 57 -3.02 -7.46 4.00
C ASN A 57 -3.78 -6.17 4.29
N VAL A 58 -5.12 -6.21 4.27
CA VAL A 58 -5.96 -5.02 4.45
C VAL A 58 -5.85 -4.46 5.88
N VAL A 59 -5.67 -5.33 6.88
CA VAL A 59 -5.49 -4.92 8.28
C VAL A 59 -4.11 -4.29 8.51
N SER A 60 -3.08 -4.79 7.84
CA SER A 60 -1.70 -4.27 7.95
C SER A 60 -1.53 -2.87 7.34
N ASP A 61 -2.20 -2.61 6.22
CA ASP A 61 -2.05 -1.32 5.52
C ASP A 61 -2.86 -0.19 6.19
N PHE A 62 -3.98 -0.51 6.85
CA PHE A 62 -4.72 0.45 7.64
C PHE A 62 -3.89 1.01 8.81
N ASP A 63 -3.11 0.15 9.49
CA ASP A 63 -2.27 0.55 10.61
C ASP A 63 -1.12 1.48 10.15
N LYS A 64 -0.49 1.16 9.01
CA LYS A 64 0.58 1.98 8.40
C LYS A 64 0.07 3.36 7.94
N GLU A 65 -1.04 3.41 7.21
CA GLU A 65 -1.60 4.69 6.73
C GLU A 65 -1.99 5.59 7.91
N SER A 66 -2.57 5.01 8.97
CA SER A 66 -2.91 5.75 10.18
C SER A 66 -1.68 6.36 10.87
N GLU A 67 -0.56 5.63 10.84
CA GLU A 67 0.70 6.07 11.44
C GLU A 67 1.41 7.13 10.59
N ILE A 68 1.42 6.97 9.27
CA ILE A 68 1.92 7.98 8.34
C ILE A 68 1.16 9.30 8.54
N ARG A 69 -0.17 9.23 8.66
CA ARG A 69 -1.00 10.41 8.91
C ARG A 69 -0.69 11.06 10.27
N TYR A 70 -0.55 10.26 11.33
CA TYR A 70 -0.19 10.76 12.65
C TYR A 70 1.16 11.49 12.62
N LEU A 71 2.20 10.84 12.09
CA LEU A 71 3.55 11.41 12.00
C LEU A 71 3.60 12.67 11.12
N SER A 72 2.84 12.68 10.03
CA SER A 72 2.74 13.86 9.14
C SER A 72 2.09 15.05 9.87
N SER A 73 1.01 14.80 10.62
CA SER A 73 0.37 15.83 11.44
C SER A 73 1.28 16.37 12.55
N LEU A 74 2.14 15.51 13.12
CA LEU A 74 3.09 15.92 14.15
C LEU A 74 4.20 16.78 13.53
N ARG A 75 4.72 16.37 12.37
CA ARG A 75 5.69 17.16 11.60
C ARG A 75 5.16 18.56 11.29
N GLU A 76 3.94 18.68 10.78
CA GLU A 76 3.32 19.98 10.49
C GLU A 76 3.20 20.86 11.74
N ARG A 77 2.76 20.29 12.86
CA ARG A 77 2.70 21.01 14.15
C ARG A 77 4.05 21.56 14.58
N PHE A 78 5.12 20.77 14.43
CA PHE A 78 6.48 21.23 14.73
C PHE A 78 6.96 22.32 13.76
N LEU A 79 6.64 22.24 12.48
CA LEU A 79 6.99 23.28 11.50
C LEU A 79 6.34 24.62 11.86
N VAL A 80 5.03 24.62 12.14
CA VAL A 80 4.30 25.83 12.57
C VAL A 80 4.88 26.37 13.88
N LEU A 81 5.22 25.49 14.82
CA LEU A 81 5.87 25.88 16.06
C LEU A 81 7.18 26.63 15.75
N PHE A 82 8.07 26.05 14.95
CA PHE A 82 9.36 26.66 14.59
C PHE A 82 9.22 27.99 13.85
N GLU A 83 8.26 28.11 12.92
CA GLU A 83 7.92 29.39 12.27
C GLU A 83 7.49 30.44 13.31
N GLY A 84 6.65 30.05 14.27
CA GLY A 84 6.24 30.91 15.39
C GLY A 84 7.40 31.32 16.31
N PHE A 85 8.39 30.45 16.51
CA PHE A 85 9.61 30.75 17.29
C PHE A 85 10.52 31.75 16.60
N GLN A 86 10.62 31.67 15.28
CA GLN A 86 11.45 32.56 14.47
C GLN A 86 10.78 33.91 14.19
N SER A 87 9.49 34.07 14.50
CA SER A 87 8.76 35.31 14.29
C SER A 87 9.40 36.49 15.04
N PRO A 88 9.72 37.60 14.35
CA PRO A 88 10.34 38.78 14.94
C PRO A 88 9.38 39.55 15.88
N GLN A 89 8.09 39.25 15.84
CA GLN A 89 7.09 39.83 16.74
C GLN A 89 7.10 39.16 18.12
N ASN A 90 7.66 37.95 18.21
CA ASN A 90 7.68 37.16 19.42
C ASN A 90 9.05 37.32 20.09
N ASN A 91 9.28 38.38 20.87
CA ASN A 91 10.60 38.67 21.47
C ASN A 91 10.72 38.21 22.92
N ASN A 92 9.62 37.81 23.55
CA ASN A 92 9.64 37.33 24.94
C ASN A 92 10.11 35.88 24.99
N ILE A 93 11.33 35.67 25.48
CA ILE A 93 11.94 34.34 25.58
C ILE A 93 11.27 33.43 26.62
N GLU A 94 10.77 33.99 27.72
CA GLU A 94 10.09 33.21 28.78
C GLU A 94 8.77 32.67 28.26
N ALA A 95 7.96 33.51 27.63
CA ALA A 95 6.69 33.09 27.02
C ALA A 95 6.91 32.05 25.91
N LYS A 96 8.02 32.17 25.17
CA LYS A 96 8.48 31.18 24.19
C LYS A 96 8.79 29.84 24.84
N LEU A 97 9.58 29.83 25.91
CA LEU A 97 9.94 28.60 26.62
C LEU A 97 8.72 27.93 27.24
N ASP A 98 7.83 28.70 27.87
CA ASP A 98 6.58 28.19 28.43
C ASP A 98 5.70 27.57 27.36
N LEU A 99 5.55 28.22 26.20
CA LEU A 99 4.80 27.67 25.08
C LEU A 99 5.43 26.37 24.56
N THR A 100 6.76 26.33 24.39
CA THR A 100 7.46 25.10 23.97
C THR A 100 7.20 23.98 24.97
N LEU A 101 7.34 24.26 26.26
CA LEU A 101 7.22 23.25 27.30
C LEU A 101 5.81 22.66 27.31
N ASN A 102 4.80 23.52 27.33
CA ASN A 102 3.39 23.09 27.24
C ASN A 102 3.11 22.29 25.97
N PHE A 103 3.66 22.70 24.83
CA PHE A 103 3.51 21.96 23.57
C PHE A 103 4.16 20.57 23.65
N LEU A 104 5.37 20.48 24.19
CA LEU A 104 6.08 19.20 24.32
C LEU A 104 5.38 18.27 25.31
N GLU A 105 4.84 18.78 26.42
CA GLU A 105 4.01 18.02 27.35
C GLU A 105 2.75 17.48 26.67
N TYR A 106 2.06 18.32 25.89
CA TYR A 106 0.93 17.87 25.09
C TYR A 106 1.34 16.77 24.09
N VAL A 107 2.45 16.96 23.36
CA VAL A 107 2.96 15.93 22.43
C VAL A 107 3.24 14.63 23.16
N LEU A 108 3.88 14.67 24.33
CA LEU A 108 4.15 13.48 25.14
C LEU A 108 2.86 12.75 25.52
N ALA A 109 1.85 13.47 26.03
CA ALA A 109 0.56 12.89 26.37
C ALA A 109 -0.15 12.28 25.14
N THR A 110 -0.04 12.91 23.96
CA THR A 110 -0.58 12.34 22.73
C THR A 110 0.17 11.09 22.27
N LEU A 111 1.48 11.01 22.49
CA LEU A 111 2.27 9.82 22.20
C LEU A 111 1.88 8.66 23.11
N ASP A 112 1.73 8.91 24.42
CA ASP A 112 1.28 7.89 25.37
C ASP A 112 -0.09 7.34 24.99
N THR A 113 -1.03 8.22 24.64
CA THR A 113 -2.37 7.83 24.17
C THR A 113 -2.28 6.97 22.90
N ARG A 114 -1.45 7.37 21.93
CA ARG A 114 -1.26 6.63 20.68
C ARG A 114 -0.64 5.25 20.91
N ILE A 115 0.38 5.17 21.78
CA ILE A 115 1.02 3.91 22.17
C ILE A 115 0.02 2.98 22.88
N GLU A 116 -0.82 3.52 23.77
CA GLU A 116 -1.86 2.74 24.44
C GLU A 116 -2.88 2.17 23.45
N MET A 117 -3.33 2.97 22.47
CA MET A 117 -4.21 2.51 21.40
C MET A 117 -3.59 1.36 20.60
N LEU A 118 -2.32 1.50 20.20
CA LEU A 118 -1.60 0.46 19.45
C LEU A 118 -1.38 -0.82 20.27
N LYS A 119 -1.11 -0.69 21.58
CA LYS A 119 -0.98 -1.84 22.49
C LYS A 119 -2.31 -2.57 22.74
N LYS A 120 -3.42 -1.82 22.79
CA LYS A 120 -4.78 -2.40 22.93
C LYS A 120 -5.22 -3.10 21.65
N GLY A 121 -4.94 -2.53 20.49
CA GLY A 121 -5.24 -3.13 19.18
C GLY A 121 -4.43 -4.38 18.82
N LYS A 122 -3.31 -4.66 19.52
CA LYS A 122 -2.49 -5.87 19.35
C LYS A 122 -2.90 -7.05 20.24
N LYS A 123 -4.00 -6.94 20.99
CA LYS A 123 -4.58 -8.03 21.80
C LYS A 123 -5.80 -8.62 21.11
N GLU A 124 -5.63 -9.21 19.94
CA GLU A 124 -6.59 -10.16 19.35
C GLU A 124 -5.83 -11.35 18.78
#